data_AF-F8IGN2-F1
#
_entry.id   AF-F8IGN2-F1
#
_cell.length_a   1.000
_cell.length_b   1.000
_cell.length_c   1.000
_cell.angle_alpha   90.00
_cell.angle_beta   90.00
_cell.angle_gamma   90.00
#
_symmetry.space_group_name_H-M   'P 1'
#
loop_
_entity.id
_entity.type
_entity.pdbx_description
1 polymer ?
#
loop_
_entity_poly.entity_id
_entity_poly.type
_entity_poly.pdbx_seq_one_letter_code
_entity_poly.pdbx_strand_id
1 'polypeptide(L)'
;MGTHASNTVSSNYKIPPVKEVPVPTKALPVQITQHLKPYASRLEHVTSLPVTVPNGTKNVLVISALTAYAIPQFQSVWSQLHDKPAVVWVGLTQAQTERVWKQAGYAGDPLPSAVTLYEDTSLPVPIAYHRVANGWEAVPGILPASQVHDWLAFFEGAKP
;
A
#
# COMPACT_ATOMS: atom_id res chain seq x y z
N MET A 1 11.09 19.35 -65.60
CA MET A 1 10.19 18.72 -64.62
C MET A 1 11.02 17.72 -63.82
N GLY A 2 11.46 18.11 -62.62
CA GLY A 2 12.23 17.24 -61.74
C GLY A 2 11.34 16.72 -60.63
N THR A 3 11.28 15.40 -60.45
CA THR A 3 10.59 14.75 -59.34
C THR A 3 11.61 14.36 -58.28
N HIS A 4 11.58 15.05 -57.13
CA HIS A 4 12.29 14.62 -55.93
C HIS A 4 11.47 13.52 -55.23
N ALA A 5 12.04 12.33 -55.08
CA ALA A 5 11.50 11.29 -54.22
C ALA A 5 11.94 11.57 -52.77
N SER A 6 10.99 11.90 -51.91
CA SER A 6 11.20 11.96 -50.46
C SER A 6 11.16 10.53 -49.90
N ASN A 7 12.31 9.99 -49.53
CA ASN A 7 12.39 8.78 -48.71
C ASN A 7 11.96 9.10 -47.28
N THR A 8 10.68 8.85 -46.97
CA THR A 8 10.20 8.85 -45.59
C THR A 8 10.59 7.52 -44.94
N VAL A 9 11.64 7.53 -44.12
CA VAL A 9 11.99 6.40 -43.24
C VAL A 9 10.89 6.29 -42.18
N SER A 10 9.94 5.38 -42.40
CA SER A 10 8.95 5.00 -41.40
C SER A 10 9.65 4.24 -40.28
N SER A 11 9.91 4.95 -39.19
CA SER A 11 10.46 4.38 -37.96
C SER A 11 9.38 3.53 -37.28
N ASN A 12 9.39 2.23 -37.58
CA ASN A 12 8.45 1.26 -37.05
C ASN A 12 8.91 0.79 -35.65
N TYR A 13 9.01 1.71 -34.69
CA TYR A 13 9.18 1.33 -33.28
C TYR A 13 7.84 0.81 -32.77
N LYS A 14 7.67 -0.51 -32.81
CA LYS A 14 6.63 -1.22 -32.06
C LYS A 14 6.94 -1.01 -30.58
N ILE A 15 6.34 0.02 -29.98
CA ILE A 15 6.34 0.20 -28.52
C ILE A 15 5.76 -1.11 -27.95
N PRO A 16 6.50 -1.86 -27.12
CA PRO A 16 5.95 -3.06 -26.49
C PRO A 16 4.67 -2.65 -25.74
N PRO A 17 3.59 -3.44 -25.77
CA PRO A 17 2.42 -3.13 -24.96
C PRO A 17 2.89 -2.97 -23.51
N VAL A 18 2.63 -1.80 -22.93
CA VAL A 18 2.84 -1.54 -21.51
C VAL A 18 2.18 -2.71 -20.79
N LYS A 19 2.96 -3.54 -20.07
CA LYS A 19 2.39 -4.62 -19.25
C LYS A 19 1.21 -4.03 -18.48
N GLU A 20 0.01 -4.54 -18.73
CA GLU A 20 -1.20 -4.00 -18.13
C GLU A 20 -1.05 -4.06 -16.61
N VAL A 21 -1.19 -2.90 -15.97
CA VAL A 21 -1.22 -2.83 -14.50
C VAL A 21 -2.53 -3.46 -14.06
N PRO A 22 -2.52 -4.44 -13.13
CA PRO A 22 -3.75 -5.07 -12.68
C PRO A 22 -4.77 -4.06 -12.16
N VAL A 23 -6.06 -4.35 -12.36
CA VAL A 23 -7.13 -3.47 -11.89
C VAL A 23 -7.19 -3.48 -10.36
N PRO A 24 -7.26 -2.32 -9.69
CA PRO A 24 -7.34 -2.27 -8.23
C PRO A 24 -8.62 -2.92 -7.71
N THR A 25 -8.51 -3.70 -6.65
CA THR A 25 -9.66 -4.25 -5.96
C THR A 25 -10.23 -3.18 -5.04
N LYS A 26 -11.35 -2.55 -5.44
CA LYS A 26 -11.94 -1.40 -4.74
C LYS A 26 -12.86 -1.78 -3.57
N ALA A 27 -13.34 -3.02 -3.52
CA ALA A 27 -14.19 -3.51 -2.43
C ALA A 27 -13.78 -4.93 -2.06
N LEU A 28 -13.84 -5.25 -0.76
CA LEU A 28 -13.80 -6.64 -0.34
C LEU A 28 -15.12 -7.32 -0.71
N PRO A 29 -15.08 -8.57 -1.21
CA PRO A 29 -16.27 -9.40 -1.31
C PRO A 29 -16.97 -9.46 0.05
N VAL A 30 -18.29 -9.26 0.06
CA VAL A 30 -19.11 -9.23 1.28
C VAL A 30 -18.88 -10.47 2.15
N GLN A 31 -18.68 -11.64 1.52
CA GLN A 31 -18.39 -12.89 2.22
C GLN A 31 -17.08 -12.80 3.03
N ILE A 32 -16.05 -12.11 2.52
CA ILE A 32 -14.78 -11.95 3.24
C ILE A 32 -14.94 -10.97 4.40
N THR A 33 -15.71 -9.89 4.21
CA THR A 33 -15.94 -8.89 5.26
C THR A 33 -16.61 -9.48 6.50
N GLN A 34 -17.53 -10.44 6.32
CA GLN A 34 -18.22 -11.14 7.42
C GLN A 34 -17.32 -12.09 8.22
N HIS A 35 -16.19 -12.50 7.64
CA HIS A 35 -15.24 -13.43 8.26
C HIS A 35 -13.92 -12.77 8.68
N LEU A 36 -13.88 -11.43 8.74
CA LEU A 36 -12.72 -10.72 9.26
C LEU A 36 -12.52 -11.10 10.73
N LYS A 37 -11.35 -11.68 11.03
CA LYS A 37 -10.92 -11.95 12.40
C LYS A 37 -10.87 -10.65 13.22
N PRO A 38 -11.18 -10.68 14.52
CA PRO A 38 -11.00 -9.53 15.40
C PRO A 38 -9.52 -9.12 15.56
N TYR A 39 -9.27 -7.86 15.93
CA TYR A 39 -7.93 -7.29 16.17
C TYR A 39 -7.05 -8.19 17.06
N ALA A 40 -7.53 -8.52 18.27
CA ALA A 40 -6.76 -9.31 19.24
C ALA A 40 -6.35 -10.70 18.72
N SER A 41 -7.12 -11.27 17.78
CA SER A 41 -6.83 -12.59 17.19
C SER A 41 -5.87 -12.53 15.99
N ARG A 42 -5.39 -11.34 15.63
CA ARG A 42 -4.48 -11.10 14.51
C ARG A 42 -3.10 -10.63 14.95
N LEU A 43 -2.93 -10.27 16.22
CA LEU A 43 -1.65 -9.80 16.73
C LEU A 43 -0.61 -10.93 16.63
N GLU A 44 0.46 -10.64 15.91
CA GLU A 44 1.60 -11.53 15.71
C GLU A 44 2.87 -10.83 16.17
N HIS A 45 3.82 -11.58 16.72
CA HIS A 45 5.16 -11.06 17.03
C HIS A 45 6.16 -11.56 16.00
N VAL A 46 6.90 -10.65 15.36
CA VAL A 46 7.93 -10.98 14.38
C VAL A 46 9.26 -10.34 14.75
N THR A 47 10.37 -11.02 14.44
CA THR A 47 11.72 -10.56 14.78
C THR A 47 12.27 -9.55 13.78
N SER A 48 11.78 -9.57 12.52
CA SER A 48 12.25 -8.71 11.44
C SER A 48 11.13 -8.34 10.48
N LEU A 49 11.25 -7.18 9.83
CA LEU A 49 10.35 -6.77 8.75
C LEU A 49 10.72 -7.47 7.44
N PRO A 50 9.73 -7.76 6.57
CA PRO A 50 9.97 -8.27 5.21
C PRO A 50 10.37 -7.17 4.21
N VAL A 51 10.53 -5.92 4.67
CA VAL A 51 10.81 -4.71 3.88
C VAL A 51 11.91 -3.89 4.56
N THR A 52 12.57 -3.03 3.81
CA THR A 52 13.64 -2.17 4.37
C THR A 52 13.09 -0.81 4.74
N VAL A 53 13.30 -0.36 5.98
CA VAL A 53 12.88 0.96 6.48
C VAL A 53 14.03 1.69 7.17
N PRO A 54 14.02 3.04 7.22
CA PRO A 54 15.04 3.81 7.93
C PRO A 54 15.18 3.39 9.39
N ASN A 55 16.42 3.47 9.89
CA ASN A 55 16.68 3.28 11.32
C ASN A 55 15.88 4.28 12.16
N GLY A 56 15.33 3.82 13.28
CA GLY A 56 14.47 4.62 14.15
C GLY A 56 12.98 4.63 13.77
N THR A 57 12.59 4.00 12.64
CA THR A 57 11.17 3.81 12.31
C THR A 57 10.47 3.02 13.41
N LYS A 58 9.35 3.56 13.92
CA LYS A 58 8.54 2.95 14.97
C LYS A 58 7.31 2.22 14.43
N ASN A 59 6.68 2.77 13.40
CA ASN A 59 5.45 2.25 12.81
C ASN A 59 5.63 2.08 11.30
N VAL A 60 5.15 0.98 10.74
CA VAL A 60 5.22 0.68 9.31
C VAL A 60 3.87 0.18 8.83
N LEU A 61 3.40 0.68 7.69
CA LEU A 61 2.28 0.14 6.96
C LEU A 61 2.78 -0.37 5.61
N VAL A 62 2.70 -1.67 5.39
CA VAL A 62 3.04 -2.32 4.11
C VAL A 62 1.73 -2.60 3.38
N ILE A 63 1.56 -2.00 2.19
CA ILE A 63 0.30 -2.01 1.45
C ILE A 63 0.55 -2.01 -0.06
N SER A 64 -0.39 -2.56 -0.85
CA SER A 64 -0.34 -2.44 -2.31
C SER A 64 -1.38 -1.45 -2.82
N ALA A 65 -1.05 -0.71 -3.87
CA ALA A 65 -2.03 0.12 -4.58
C ALA A 65 -3.19 -0.72 -5.17
N LEU A 66 -2.94 -2.02 -5.42
CA LEU A 66 -3.93 -2.97 -5.91
C LEU A 66 -4.96 -3.35 -4.83
N THR A 67 -4.63 -3.23 -3.55
CA THR A 67 -5.55 -3.43 -2.42
C THR A 67 -6.30 -2.14 -2.07
N ALA A 68 -6.89 -1.48 -3.08
CA ALA A 68 -7.54 -0.18 -2.92
C ALA A 68 -8.68 -0.18 -1.88
N TYR A 69 -9.32 -1.32 -1.62
CA TYR A 69 -10.33 -1.50 -0.58
C TYR A 69 -9.82 -1.22 0.83
N ALA A 70 -8.51 -1.36 1.09
CA ALA A 70 -7.93 -1.18 2.41
C ALA A 70 -7.63 0.29 2.73
N ILE A 71 -7.39 1.09 1.68
CA ILE A 71 -7.01 2.50 1.78
C ILE A 71 -8.03 3.31 2.61
N PRO A 72 -9.36 3.22 2.38
CA PRO A 72 -10.33 3.98 3.16
C PRO A 72 -10.29 3.72 4.67
N GLN A 73 -9.98 2.47 5.09
CA GLN A 73 -9.89 2.15 6.51
C GLN A 73 -8.74 2.92 7.16
N PHE A 74 -7.54 2.90 6.56
CA PHE A 74 -6.40 3.65 7.08
C PHE A 74 -6.61 5.17 6.97
N GLN A 75 -7.23 5.65 5.89
CA GLN A 75 -7.58 7.07 5.73
C GLN A 75 -8.49 7.58 6.87
N SER A 76 -9.42 6.75 7.34
CA SER A 76 -10.37 7.14 8.41
C SER A 76 -9.70 7.45 9.75
N VAL A 77 -8.50 6.91 9.99
CA VAL A 77 -7.71 7.13 11.22
C VAL A 77 -6.49 8.02 10.98
N TRP A 78 -6.13 8.29 9.73
CA TRP A 78 -4.85 8.92 9.35
C TRP A 78 -4.61 10.31 9.92
N SER A 79 -5.68 11.11 10.06
CA SER A 79 -5.61 12.47 10.61
C SER A 79 -5.51 12.50 12.14
N GLN A 80 -5.85 11.39 12.80
CA GLN A 80 -5.84 11.26 14.25
C GLN A 80 -4.49 10.77 14.78
N LEU A 81 -3.67 10.13 13.93
CA LEU A 81 -2.34 9.66 14.29
C LEU A 81 -1.39 10.83 14.57
N HIS A 82 -0.79 10.83 15.78
CA HIS A 82 0.29 11.74 16.14
C HIS A 82 1.48 11.63 15.19
N ASP A 83 1.99 10.40 15.02
CA ASP A 83 3.07 10.06 14.10
C ASP A 83 2.55 9.09 13.05
N LYS A 84 2.60 9.51 11.78
CA LYS A 84 2.18 8.64 10.67
C LYS A 84 3.19 7.51 10.48
N PRO A 85 2.73 6.27 10.23
CA PRO A 85 3.64 5.16 9.95
C PRO A 85 4.43 5.42 8.67
N ALA A 86 5.62 4.85 8.56
CA ALA A 86 6.28 4.73 7.27
C ALA A 86 5.40 3.89 6.35
N VAL A 87 5.10 4.37 5.14
CA VAL A 87 4.27 3.65 4.18
C VAL A 87 5.17 3.00 3.14
N VAL A 88 5.11 1.67 3.05
CA VAL A 88 5.84 0.89 2.06
C VAL A 88 4.85 0.33 1.05
N TRP A 89 4.87 0.90 -0.15
CA TRP A 89 4.03 0.46 -1.26
C TRP A 89 4.69 -0.71 -1.98
N VAL A 90 4.01 -1.85 -2.06
CA VAL A 90 4.60 -3.09 -2.59
C VAL A 90 3.91 -3.65 -3.83
N GLY A 91 4.68 -4.42 -4.60
CA GLY A 91 4.22 -5.19 -5.77
C GLY A 91 4.12 -4.39 -7.07
N LEU A 92 4.44 -3.10 -7.05
CA LEU A 92 4.44 -2.20 -8.21
C LEU A 92 5.57 -1.19 -8.08
N THR A 93 6.09 -0.70 -9.22
CA THR A 93 6.99 0.45 -9.21
C THR A 93 6.25 1.71 -8.72
N GLN A 94 7.00 2.73 -8.28
CA GLN A 94 6.43 4.02 -7.88
C GLN A 94 5.48 4.60 -8.95
N ALA A 95 5.93 4.65 -10.20
CA ALA A 95 5.12 5.21 -11.29
C ALA A 95 3.82 4.44 -11.54
N GLN A 96 3.85 3.11 -11.41
CA GLN A 96 2.65 2.27 -11.54
C GLN A 96 1.70 2.47 -10.35
N THR A 97 2.24 2.55 -9.14
CA THR A 97 1.49 2.82 -7.92
C THR A 97 0.76 4.16 -7.98
N GLU A 98 1.45 5.24 -8.37
CA GLU A 98 0.83 6.56 -8.54
C GLU A 98 -0.26 6.56 -9.62
N ARG A 99 -0.02 5.84 -10.73
CA ARG A 99 -1.04 5.68 -11.79
C ARG A 99 -2.29 4.99 -11.25
N VAL A 100 -2.12 3.95 -10.43
CA VAL A 100 -3.24 3.23 -9.80
C VAL A 100 -4.03 4.13 -8.87
N TRP A 101 -3.38 4.93 -8.02
CA TRP A 101 -4.10 5.86 -7.14
C TRP A 101 -4.92 6.87 -7.93
N LYS A 102 -4.34 7.45 -8.98
CA LYS A 102 -5.02 8.41 -9.86
C LYS A 102 -6.24 7.77 -10.55
N GLN A 103 -6.09 6.54 -11.04
CA GLN A 103 -7.21 5.77 -11.60
C GLN A 103 -8.29 5.41 -10.57
N ALA A 104 -7.91 5.29 -9.29
CA ALA A 104 -8.83 5.08 -8.20
C ALA A 104 -9.55 6.37 -7.74
N GLY A 105 -9.13 7.55 -8.23
CA GLY A 105 -9.75 8.84 -7.93
C GLY A 105 -8.98 9.68 -6.90
N TYR A 106 -7.79 9.25 -6.49
CA TYR A 106 -6.96 10.03 -5.56
C TYR A 106 -6.14 11.07 -6.33
N ALA A 107 -6.10 12.31 -5.81
CA ALA A 107 -5.33 13.39 -6.40
C ALA A 107 -3.81 13.29 -6.14
N GLY A 108 -3.41 12.53 -5.12
CA GLY A 108 -2.02 12.30 -4.71
C GLY A 108 -1.89 11.01 -3.92
N ASP A 109 -0.80 10.85 -3.16
CA ASP A 109 -0.63 9.72 -2.24
C ASP A 109 -1.82 9.67 -1.26
N PRO A 110 -2.61 8.59 -1.26
CA PRO A 110 -3.78 8.48 -0.41
C PRO A 110 -3.44 8.30 1.08
N LEU A 111 -2.20 7.91 1.39
CA LEU A 111 -1.70 7.68 2.75
C LEU A 111 -0.37 8.43 2.93
N PRO A 112 -0.38 9.77 2.83
CA PRO A 112 0.85 10.55 2.81
C PRO A 112 1.60 10.39 4.13
N SER A 113 2.89 10.08 4.06
CA SER A 113 3.77 9.91 5.22
C SER A 113 5.09 10.66 5.02
N ALA A 114 5.79 10.95 6.13
CA ALA A 114 7.15 11.50 6.08
C ALA A 114 8.14 10.51 5.46
N VAL A 115 7.86 9.21 5.56
CA VAL A 115 8.63 8.14 4.93
C VAL A 115 7.68 7.33 4.05
N THR A 116 7.80 7.51 2.74
CA THR A 116 7.10 6.70 1.74
C THR A 116 8.13 5.97 0.88
N LEU A 117 8.02 4.65 0.81
CA LEU A 117 8.94 3.77 0.08
C LEU A 117 8.17 2.93 -0.93
N TYR A 118 8.87 2.44 -1.95
CA TYR A 118 8.31 1.60 -3.00
C TYR A 118 9.20 0.38 -3.20
N GLU A 119 8.63 -0.81 -3.12
CA GLU A 119 9.32 -2.08 -3.39
C GLU A 119 8.51 -2.88 -4.41
N ASP A 120 9.17 -3.52 -5.39
CA ASP A 120 8.49 -4.34 -6.40
C ASP A 120 8.19 -5.77 -5.93
N THR A 121 8.53 -6.09 -4.67
CA THR A 121 8.30 -7.38 -4.05
C THR A 121 6.81 -7.63 -3.81
N SER A 122 6.34 -8.85 -4.11
CA SER A 122 4.96 -9.26 -3.81
C SER A 122 4.88 -9.83 -2.40
N LEU A 123 4.08 -9.20 -1.54
CA LEU A 123 3.83 -9.62 -0.16
C LEU A 123 2.32 -9.80 0.10
N PRO A 124 1.92 -10.66 1.04
CA PRO A 124 0.53 -10.76 1.47
C PRO A 124 0.15 -9.50 2.26
N VAL A 125 -0.48 -8.53 1.61
CA VAL A 125 -0.77 -7.18 2.17
C VAL A 125 -2.26 -6.85 2.18
N PRO A 126 -2.72 -5.90 3.02
CA PRO A 126 -1.97 -5.02 3.92
C PRO A 126 -1.44 -5.71 5.18
N ILE A 127 -0.34 -5.21 5.75
CA ILE A 127 0.13 -5.56 7.10
C ILE A 127 0.68 -4.29 7.76
N ALA A 128 0.29 -4.04 9.00
CA ALA A 128 0.85 -2.98 9.82
C ALA A 128 1.81 -3.54 10.87
N TYR A 129 2.84 -2.78 11.21
CA TYR A 129 3.86 -3.15 12.19
C TYR A 129 4.09 -2.01 13.19
N HIS A 130 4.29 -2.38 14.45
CA HIS A 130 4.69 -1.50 15.55
C HIS A 130 5.95 -2.04 16.21
N ARG A 131 6.95 -1.18 16.42
CA ARG A 131 8.24 -1.58 16.98
C ARG A 131 8.14 -1.81 18.49
N VAL A 132 8.59 -2.97 18.95
CA VAL A 132 8.65 -3.34 20.37
C VAL A 132 10.09 -3.72 20.76
N ALA A 133 10.34 -3.94 22.06
CA ALA A 133 11.69 -4.15 22.60
C ALA A 133 12.49 -5.27 21.89
N ASN A 134 11.80 -6.34 21.47
CA ASN A 134 12.41 -7.53 20.88
C ASN A 134 11.89 -7.86 19.47
N GLY A 135 11.56 -6.83 18.68
CA GLY A 135 11.10 -7.00 17.30
C GLY A 135 9.92 -6.08 16.98
N TRP A 136 8.89 -6.68 16.40
CA TRP A 136 7.72 -5.97 15.91
C TRP A 136 6.45 -6.74 16.27
N GLU A 137 5.43 -6.01 16.70
CA GLU A 137 4.06 -6.49 16.64
C GLU A 137 3.53 -6.23 15.24
N ALA A 138 2.82 -7.21 14.68
CA ALA A 138 2.25 -7.17 13.35
C ALA A 138 0.75 -7.42 13.42
N VAL A 139 0.00 -6.71 12.57
CA VAL A 139 -1.44 -6.93 12.37
C VAL A 139 -1.68 -7.09 10.87
N PRO A 140 -1.91 -8.32 10.39
CA PRO A 140 -2.19 -8.58 8.99
C PRO A 140 -3.65 -8.29 8.61
N GLY A 141 -3.80 -7.79 7.40
CA GLY A 141 -5.07 -7.49 6.75
C GLY A 141 -5.74 -6.22 7.29
N ILE A 142 -7.03 -6.10 6.98
CA ILE A 142 -7.89 -5.04 7.51
C ILE A 142 -8.70 -5.54 8.71
N LEU A 143 -9.20 -4.61 9.53
CA LEU A 143 -10.03 -4.91 10.69
C LEU A 143 -11.52 -4.92 10.35
N PRO A 144 -12.36 -5.61 11.15
CA PRO A 144 -13.81 -5.40 11.13
C PRO A 144 -14.16 -3.91 11.31
N ALA A 145 -15.25 -3.45 10.70
CA ALA A 145 -15.65 -2.04 10.75
C ALA A 145 -15.81 -1.50 12.18
N SER A 146 -16.28 -2.33 13.12
CA SER A 146 -16.43 -1.98 14.54
C SER A 146 -15.10 -1.78 15.27
N GLN A 147 -13.98 -2.20 14.68
CA GLN A 147 -12.64 -2.22 15.28
C GLN A 147 -11.64 -1.33 14.53
N VAL A 148 -12.11 -0.50 13.59
CA VAL A 148 -11.24 0.40 12.84
C VAL A 148 -10.43 1.33 13.76
N HIS A 149 -11.00 1.72 14.91
CA HIS A 149 -10.34 2.56 15.90
C HIS A 149 -9.12 1.90 16.56
N ASP A 150 -9.04 0.56 16.57
CA ASP A 150 -7.90 -0.18 17.15
C ASP A 150 -6.61 0.10 16.38
N TRP A 151 -6.68 0.59 15.13
CA TRP A 151 -5.52 1.06 14.40
C TRP A 151 -4.80 2.23 15.09
N LEU A 152 -5.54 3.12 15.76
CA LEU A 152 -4.95 4.22 16.52
C LEU A 152 -4.15 3.67 17.69
N ALA A 153 -4.78 2.81 18.50
CA ALA A 153 -4.13 2.19 19.64
C ALA A 153 -2.88 1.43 19.24
N PHE A 154 -2.95 0.65 18.15
CA PHE A 154 -1.82 -0.09 17.61
C PHE A 154 -0.64 0.81 17.23
N PHE A 155 -0.86 1.85 16.42
CA PHE A 155 0.23 2.73 15.98
C PHE A 155 0.76 3.63 17.10
N GLU A 156 -0.04 3.95 18.11
CA GLU A 156 0.40 4.75 19.25
C GLU A 156 1.10 3.92 20.33
N GLY A 157 1.15 2.58 20.16
CA GLY A 157 1.71 1.68 21.16
C GLY A 157 0.87 1.62 22.44
N ALA A 158 -0.41 1.99 22.35
CA ALA A 158 -1.35 1.84 23.44
C ALA A 158 -1.76 0.37 23.54
N LYS A 159 -1.74 -0.19 24.76
CA LYS A 159 -2.38 -1.48 24.99
C LYS A 159 -3.90 -1.30 24.82
N PRO A 160 -4.59 -2.19 24.09
CA PRO A 160 -6.05 -2.18 24.05
C PRO A 160 -6.66 -2.34 25.45
#